data_AF-A0A658NKZ5-F1
#
_entry.id   AF-A0A658NKZ5-F1
#
_cell.length_a   1.000
_cell.length_b   1.000
_cell.length_c   1.000
_cell.angle_alpha   90.00
_cell.angle_beta   90.00
_cell.angle_gamma   90.00
#
_symmetry.space_group_name_H-M   'P 1'
#
loop_
_entity.id
_entity.type
_entity.pdbx_description
1 polymer ?
#
loop_
_entity_poly.entity_id
_entity_poly.type
_entity_poly.pdbx_seq_one_letter_code
_entity_poly.pdbx_strand_id
1 'polypeptide(L)'
;AAFVPLNFRLAGPEIAYIMNDCSAVALIADQNLRPVAESVRGELQSVRAWRAVAGETAGGAALDGGDAAAAQQVRVGADDT
;
A
#
# COMPACT_ATOMS: atom_id res chain seq x y z
N ALA A 1 -11.70 4.92 -4.86
CA ALA A 1 -10.63 3.91 -4.69
C ALA A 1 -10.87 3.19 -3.37
N ALA A 2 -10.54 1.90 -3.28
CA ALA A 2 -10.56 1.15 -2.03
C ALA A 2 -9.12 0.90 -1.56
N PHE A 3 -8.86 1.05 -0.27
CA PHE A 3 -7.55 0.81 0.33
C PHE A 3 -7.60 -0.44 1.19
N VAL A 4 -6.67 -1.37 0.93
CA VAL A 4 -6.52 -2.60 1.70
C VAL A 4 -5.26 -2.45 2.55
N PRO A 5 -5.36 -2.02 3.82
CA PRO A 5 -4.19 -1.90 4.69
C PRO A 5 -3.62 -3.29 4.96
N LEU A 6 -2.36 -3.50 4.60
CA LEU A 6 -1.64 -4.75 4.86
C LEU A 6 -0.75 -4.62 6.09
N ASN A 7 -0.62 -5.71 6.83
CA ASN A 7 0.35 -5.81 7.91
C ASN A 7 1.77 -5.87 7.32
N PHE A 8 2.66 -4.98 7.75
CA PHE A 8 4.04 -4.91 7.25
C PHE A 8 4.91 -6.12 7.63
N ARG A 9 4.42 -6.98 8.52
CA ARG A 9 5.09 -8.23 8.93
C ARG A 9 4.83 -9.42 8.01
N LEU A 10 3.96 -9.26 7.01
CA LEU A 10 3.63 -10.33 6.05
C LEU A 10 4.85 -10.69 5.20
N ALA A 11 4.98 -11.99 4.93
CA ALA A 11 5.93 -12.51 3.96
C ALA A 11 5.43 -12.29 2.52
N GLY A 12 6.35 -12.43 1.56
CA GLY A 12 6.04 -12.28 0.13
C GLY A 12 4.81 -13.08 -0.33
N PRO A 13 4.74 -14.40 -0.14
CA PRO A 13 3.60 -15.20 -0.61
C PRO A 13 2.25 -14.74 -0.05
N GLU A 14 2.22 -14.26 1.20
CA GLU A 14 1.00 -13.72 1.82
C GLU A 14 0.58 -12.41 1.15
N ILE A 15 1.54 -11.53 0.83
CA ILE A 15 1.28 -10.30 0.07
C ILE A 15 0.76 -10.65 -1.34
N ALA A 16 1.40 -11.58 -2.04
CA ALA A 16 0.99 -11.98 -3.39
C ALA A 16 -0.44 -12.54 -3.41
N TYR A 17 -0.78 -13.38 -2.43
CA TYR A 17 -2.12 -13.92 -2.27
C TYR A 17 -3.16 -12.81 -2.12
N ILE A 18 -2.98 -11.90 -1.16
CA ILE A 18 -3.95 -10.83 -0.90
C ILE A 18 -4.06 -9.88 -2.09
N MET A 19 -2.93 -9.50 -2.70
CA MET A 19 -2.89 -8.57 -3.83
C MET A 19 -3.65 -9.11 -5.06
N ASN A 20 -3.53 -10.41 -5.34
CA ASN A 20 -4.27 -11.04 -6.43
C ASN A 20 -5.75 -11.25 -6.08
N ASP A 21 -6.06 -11.64 -4.85
CA ASP A 21 -7.44 -11.84 -4.38
C ASP A 21 -8.27 -10.54 -4.44
N CYS A 22 -7.71 -9.42 -3.96
CA CYS A 22 -8.37 -8.12 -4.06
C CYS A 22 -8.17 -7.41 -5.41
N SER A 23 -7.47 -8.04 -6.36
CA SER A 23 -7.14 -7.46 -7.68
C SER A 23 -6.53 -6.06 -7.58
N ALA A 24 -5.59 -5.88 -6.65
CA ALA A 24 -4.95 -4.59 -6.42
C ALA A 24 -4.23 -4.10 -7.69
N VAL A 25 -4.41 -2.82 -8.00
CA VAL A 25 -3.80 -2.16 -9.18
C VAL A 25 -2.55 -1.35 -8.82
N ALA A 26 -2.34 -1.10 -7.53
CA ALA A 26 -1.21 -0.32 -7.03
C ALA A 26 -0.73 -0.86 -5.68
N LEU A 27 0.58 -0.78 -5.44
CA LEU A 27 1.19 -1.00 -4.13
C LEU A 27 1.94 0.27 -3.69
N ILE A 28 1.62 0.73 -2.49
CA ILE A 28 2.31 1.82 -1.80
C ILE A 28 2.91 1.23 -0.53
N ALA A 29 4.22 1.36 -0.36
CA ALA A 29 4.92 0.79 0.80
C ALA A 29 6.08 1.72 1.22
N ASP A 30 6.52 1.57 2.47
CA ASP A 30 7.75 2.21 2.93
C ASP A 30 8.97 1.69 2.16
N GLN A 31 10.00 2.52 1.98
CA GLN A 31 11.24 2.14 1.30
C GLN A 31 11.91 0.89 1.92
N ASN A 32 11.78 0.68 3.23
CA ASN A 32 12.35 -0.48 3.92
C ASN A 32 11.66 -1.81 3.56
N LEU A 33 10.43 -1.76 3.04
CA LEU A 33 9.68 -2.94 2.60
C LEU A 33 9.96 -3.31 1.14
N ARG A 34 10.76 -2.52 0.43
CA ARG A 34 11.09 -2.74 -0.97
C ARG A 34 11.60 -4.16 -1.28
N PRO A 35 12.48 -4.80 -0.49
CA PRO A 35 12.98 -6.13 -0.82
C PRO A 35 11.88 -7.21 -0.85
N VAL A 36 10.98 -7.19 0.14
CA VAL A 36 9.84 -8.13 0.20
C VAL A 36 8.86 -7.88 -0.94
N ALA A 37 8.69 -6.61 -1.27
CA ALA A 37 7.79 -6.21 -2.32
C ALA A 37 8.37 -6.61 -3.70
N GLU A 38 9.66 -6.38 -3.97
CA GLU A 38 10.31 -6.82 -5.21
C GLU A 38 10.31 -8.34 -5.40
N SER A 39 10.39 -9.12 -4.32
CA SER A 39 10.41 -10.59 -4.42
C SER A 39 9.13 -11.19 -5.01
N VAL A 40 7.99 -10.48 -4.91
CA VAL A 40 6.68 -10.97 -5.40
C VAL A 40 6.23 -10.31 -6.69
N ARG A 41 7.00 -9.35 -7.24
CA ARG A 41 6.56 -8.53 -8.39
C ARG A 41 6.14 -9.38 -9.60
N GLY A 42 6.79 -10.52 -9.84
CA GLY A 42 6.46 -11.42 -10.95
C GLY A 42 5.15 -12.19 -10.79
N GLU A 43 4.58 -12.21 -9.58
CA GLU A 43 3.37 -12.97 -9.23
C GLU A 43 2.10 -12.11 -9.24
N LEU A 44 2.25 -10.77 -9.32
CA LEU A 44 1.13 -9.83 -9.20
C LEU A 44 0.48 -9.59 -10.57
N GLN A 45 -0.78 -9.98 -10.72
CA GLN A 45 -1.44 -10.05 -12.04
C GLN A 45 -2.02 -8.70 -12.50
N SER A 46 -2.47 -7.87 -11.56
CA SER A 46 -3.23 -6.65 -11.84
C SER A 46 -2.46 -5.35 -11.52
N VAL A 47 -1.30 -5.48 -10.89
CA VAL A 47 -0.55 -4.33 -10.38
C VAL A 47 0.18 -3.61 -11.51
N ARG A 48 -0.14 -2.32 -11.68
CA ARG A 48 0.45 -1.44 -12.69
C ARG A 48 1.24 -0.27 -12.11
N ALA A 49 1.12 -0.01 -10.81
CA ALA A 49 1.79 1.08 -10.14
C ALA A 49 2.46 0.64 -8.83
N TRP A 50 3.70 1.10 -8.63
CA TRP A 50 4.51 0.82 -7.44
C TRP A 50 5.09 2.12 -6.92
N ARG A 51 4.87 2.43 -5.65
CA ARG A 51 5.42 3.62 -5.01
C ARG A 51 6.05 3.26 -3.68
N ALA A 52 7.33 3.59 -3.55
CA ALA A 52 8.00 3.60 -2.25
C ALA A 52 7.84 4.99 -1.64
N VAL A 53 7.44 5.06 -0.38
CA VAL A 53 7.46 6.29 0.41
C VAL A 53 8.81 6.36 1.11
N ALA A 54 9.54 7.45 0.92
CA ALA A 54 10.82 7.71 1.56
C ALA A 54 10.70 8.88 2.54
N GLY A 55 11.14 8.67 3.79
CA GLY A 55 11.29 9.73 4.80
C GLY A 55 10.20 9.77 5.87
N GLU A 56 10.54 10.38 7.02
CA GLU A 56 9.58 10.77 8.05
C GLU A 56 8.99 12.14 7.70
N THR A 57 7.71 12.18 7.33
CA THR A 57 7.00 13.47 7.24
C THR A 57 6.39 13.78 8.60
N ALA A 58 7.07 14.61 9.39
CA ALA A 58 6.49 15.22 10.57
C ALA A 58 5.26 16.04 10.14
N GLY A 59 4.06 15.50 10.36
CA GLY A 59 2.80 16.17 9.99
C GLY A 59 2.36 15.99 8.52
N GLY A 60 2.55 14.80 7.94
CA GLY A 60 1.86 14.27 6.75
C GLY A 60 1.51 15.22 5.59
N ALA A 61 2.24 15.12 4.48
CA ALA A 61 1.78 15.47 3.13
C ALA A 61 2.37 14.51 2.09
N ALA A 62 1.55 14.12 1.10
CA ALA A 62 1.72 12.93 0.25
C ALA A 62 2.41 13.17 -1.12
N LEU A 63 3.03 12.09 -1.60
CA LEU A 63 3.26 11.60 -2.98
C LEU A 63 3.15 12.60 -4.18
N ASP A 64 4.29 12.99 -4.76
CA ASP A 64 4.41 13.49 -6.15
C ASP A 64 5.23 12.48 -7.01
N GLY A 65 4.87 12.10 -8.23
CA GLY A 65 3.75 12.54 -9.07
C GLY A 65 3.28 11.45 -10.04
N GLY A 66 2.00 11.53 -10.38
CA GLY A 66 1.30 10.70 -11.36
C GLY A 66 -0.05 10.22 -10.84
N ASP A 67 -1.07 11.07 -11.05
CA ASP A 67 -2.52 10.93 -10.78
C ASP A 67 -2.89 10.10 -9.54
N ALA A 68 -2.65 10.71 -8.37
CA ALA A 68 -3.03 10.16 -7.08
C ALA A 68 -4.46 10.61 -6.73
N ALA A 69 -5.44 9.71 -6.87
CA ALA A 69 -6.74 9.89 -6.25
C ALA A 69 -6.55 9.93 -4.72
N ALA A 70 -6.81 11.10 -4.13
CA ALA A 70 -6.57 11.41 -2.73
C ALA A 70 -7.16 10.35 -1.79
N ALA A 71 -6.30 9.76 -0.95
CA ALA A 71 -6.72 8.90 0.16
C ALA A 71 -7.33 9.79 1.25
N GLN A 72 -8.65 9.80 1.35
CA GLN A 72 -9.34 10.47 2.45
C GLN A 72 -9.09 9.68 3.74
N GLN A 73 -8.51 10.33 4.74
CA GLN A 73 -8.37 9.78 6.07
C GLN A 73 -9.76 9.51 6.66
N VAL A 74 -10.10 8.23 6.84
CA VAL A 74 -11.31 7.82 7.55
C VAL A 74 -11.07 8.09 9.04
N ARG A 75 -11.84 9.01 9.61
CA ARG A 75 -11.90 9.20 11.06
C ARG A 75 -12.72 8.06 11.64
N VAL A 76 -12.10 7.24 12.50
CA VAL A 76 -12.83 6.29 13.33
C VAL A 76 -13.53 7.12 14.41
N GLY A 77 -14.87 7.22 14.32
CA GLY A 77 -15.67 7.81 15.39
C GLY A 77 -15.51 6.98 16.65
N ALA A 78 -15.41 7.64 17.81
CA ALA A 78 -15.43 6.94 19.08
C ALA A 78 -16.69 6.07 19.16
N ASP A 79 -16.51 4.80 19.51
CA ASP A 79 -17.60 3.87 19.76
C ASP A 79 -18.43 4.44 20.92
N ASP A 80 -19.71 4.73 20.66
CA ASP A 80 -20.66 5.17 21.68
C ASP A 80 -20.78 4.07 22.75
N THR A 81 -20.35 4.39 23.98
CA THR A 81 -20.59 3.60 25.20
C THR A 81 -21.37 4.41 26.20
#